data_AF-A0A1Q9NQ89-F1
#
_entry.id   AF-A0A1Q9NQ89-F1
#
_cell.length_a   1.000
_cell.length_b   1.000
_cell.length_c   1.000
_cell.angle_alpha   90.00
_cell.angle_beta   90.00
_cell.angle_gamma   90.00
#
_symmetry.space_group_name_H-M   'P 1'
#
loop_
_entity.id
_entity.type
_entity.pdbx_description
1 polymer ?
#
loop_
_entity_poly.entity_id
_entity_poly.type
_entity_poly.pdbx_seq_one_letter_code
_entity_poly.pdbx_strand_id
1 'polypeptide(L)'
;MTSSEDSKLRDYIDNWSGRIRGSLLEMAILYQAAYSERIYPYSMKKAFDNKWGGFSPPLPTIYSTINRMKSAKLIETTSEVINSRVQKKVVILDKGWEALELMQKELQNFLSVFEYHEKDLKIPRRKKNEKN
;
A
#
# COMPACT_ATOMS: atom_id res chain seq x y z
N MET A 1 -9.76 20.65 25.16
CA MET A 1 -9.44 21.47 23.97
C MET A 1 -8.07 21.03 23.49
N THR A 2 -7.98 20.24 22.42
CA THR A 2 -6.70 19.96 21.75
C THR A 2 -6.14 21.26 21.20
N SER A 3 -4.86 21.54 21.43
CA SER A 3 -4.25 22.79 20.97
C SER A 3 -4.29 22.84 19.43
N SER A 4 -4.37 24.05 18.86
CA SER A 4 -4.36 24.27 17.40
C SER A 4 -3.13 23.64 16.72
N GLU A 5 -2.00 23.52 17.45
CA GLU A 5 -0.77 22.90 16.97
C GLU A 5 -0.85 21.37 16.89
N ASP A 6 -1.47 20.73 17.88
CA ASP A 6 -1.68 19.27 17.86
C ASP A 6 -2.59 18.86 16.70
N SER A 7 -3.58 19.68 16.35
CA SER A 7 -4.44 19.46 15.18
C SER A 7 -3.63 19.53 13.88
N LYS A 8 -2.80 20.56 13.70
CA LYS A 8 -1.98 20.72 12.49
C LYS A 8 -0.99 19.57 12.31
N LEU A 9 -0.37 19.11 13.40
CA LEU A 9 0.53 17.96 13.36
C LEU A 9 -0.23 16.69 12.94
N ARG A 10 -1.42 16.47 13.49
CA ARG A 10 -2.26 15.34 13.12
C ARG A 10 -2.62 15.35 11.64
N ASP A 11 -3.10 16.48 11.13
CA ASP A 11 -3.46 16.65 9.73
C ASP A 11 -2.26 16.40 8.81
N TYR A 12 -1.06 16.87 9.21
CA TYR A 12 0.17 16.59 8.47
C TYR A 12 0.49 15.09 8.41
N ILE A 13 0.45 14.41 9.56
CA ILE A 13 0.73 12.97 9.66
C ILE A 13 -0.30 12.16 8.85
N ASP A 14 -1.57 12.54 8.90
CA ASP A 14 -2.64 11.86 8.16
C ASP A 14 -2.45 12.01 6.65
N ASN A 15 -2.14 13.22 6.17
CA ASN A 15 -1.85 13.47 4.76
C ASN A 15 -0.58 12.76 4.27
N TRP A 16 0.48 12.75 5.08
CA TRP A 16 1.70 12.01 4.76
C TRP A 16 1.45 10.50 4.71
N SER A 17 0.75 9.97 5.71
CA SER A 17 0.38 8.55 5.77
C SER A 17 -0.49 8.15 4.58
N GLY A 18 -1.44 9.00 4.17
CA GLY A 18 -2.30 8.76 3.01
C GLY A 18 -1.52 8.56 1.71
N ARG A 19 -0.48 9.39 1.48
CA ARG A 19 0.38 9.29 0.29
C ARG A 19 1.14 7.96 0.25
N ILE A 20 1.79 7.59 1.36
CA ILE A 20 2.54 6.32 1.45
C ILE A 20 1.61 5.13 1.25
N ARG A 21 0.44 5.14 1.91
CA ARG A 21 -0.55 4.05 1.78
C ARG A 21 -1.05 3.89 0.34
N GLY A 22 -1.25 4.98 -0.38
CA GLY A 22 -1.64 4.94 -1.79
C GLY A 22 -0.62 4.23 -2.67
N SER A 23 0.67 4.59 -2.53
CA SER A 23 1.75 3.95 -3.29
C SER A 23 1.94 2.48 -2.92
N LEU A 24 1.89 2.15 -1.62
CA LEU A 24 1.99 0.76 -1.15
C LEU A 24 0.79 -0.10 -1.57
N LEU A 25 -0.39 0.49 -1.76
CA LEU A 25 -1.57 -0.24 -2.22
C LEU A 25 -1.42 -0.76 -3.65
N GLU A 26 -0.89 0.06 -4.56
CA GLU A 26 -0.64 -0.36 -5.95
C GLU A 26 0.32 -1.54 -6.00
N MET A 27 1.44 -1.42 -5.27
CA MET A 27 2.42 -2.49 -5.12
C MET A 27 1.81 -3.75 -4.48
N ALA A 28 0.96 -3.61 -3.46
CA ALA A 28 0.29 -4.74 -2.81
C ALA A 28 -0.72 -5.45 -3.75
N ILE A 29 -1.41 -4.69 -4.60
CA ILE A 29 -2.31 -5.24 -5.62
C ILE A 29 -1.50 -6.00 -6.67
N LEU A 30 -0.37 -5.45 -7.16
CA LEU A 30 0.53 -6.15 -8.08
C LEU A 30 1.08 -7.44 -7.46
N TYR A 31 1.53 -7.40 -6.20
CA TYR A 31 2.00 -8.58 -5.48
C TYR A 31 0.94 -9.68 -5.38
N GLN A 32 -0.29 -9.31 -5.01
CA GLN A 32 -1.35 -10.30 -5.03
C GLN A 32 -1.52 -10.82 -6.46
N ALA A 33 -1.67 -9.92 -7.45
CA ALA A 33 -1.87 -10.24 -8.88
C ALA A 33 -0.82 -11.21 -9.44
N ALA A 34 0.43 -11.09 -9.00
CA ALA A 34 1.56 -11.91 -9.42
C ALA A 34 1.60 -13.30 -8.77
N TYR A 35 1.26 -13.40 -7.49
CA TYR A 35 1.58 -14.60 -6.70
C TYR A 35 0.38 -15.33 -6.08
N SER A 36 -0.85 -14.86 -6.32
CA SER A 36 -2.06 -15.49 -5.78
C SER A 36 -2.92 -16.08 -6.89
N GLU A 37 -3.36 -17.33 -6.73
CA GLU A 37 -4.11 -18.04 -7.78
C GLU A 37 -5.53 -17.48 -8.02
N ARG A 38 -6.12 -16.89 -6.97
CA ARG A 38 -7.52 -16.41 -6.95
C ARG A 38 -7.61 -15.03 -6.35
N ILE A 39 -7.81 -14.03 -7.20
CA ILE A 39 -7.71 -12.65 -6.78
C ILE A 39 -8.90 -11.87 -7.28
N TYR A 40 -9.84 -11.68 -6.36
CA TYR A 40 -11.00 -10.84 -6.54
C TYR A 40 -10.85 -9.64 -5.61
N PRO A 41 -11.39 -8.46 -5.96
CA PRO A 41 -11.28 -7.27 -5.11
C PRO A 41 -11.75 -7.50 -3.65
N TYR A 42 -12.77 -8.35 -3.46
CA TYR A 42 -13.24 -8.72 -2.13
C TYR A 42 -12.26 -9.63 -1.37
N SER A 43 -11.62 -10.59 -2.04
CA SER A 43 -10.60 -11.43 -1.40
C SER A 43 -9.35 -10.62 -1.06
N MET A 44 -8.96 -9.66 -1.93
CA MET A 44 -7.89 -8.69 -1.64
C MET A 44 -8.21 -7.89 -0.37
N LYS A 45 -9.43 -7.35 -0.26
CA LYS A 45 -9.86 -6.61 0.94
C LYS A 45 -9.70 -7.45 2.20
N LYS A 46 -10.15 -8.71 2.18
CA LYS A 46 -10.03 -9.61 3.33
C LYS A 46 -8.56 -9.88 3.69
N ALA A 47 -7.69 -10.04 2.69
CA ALA A 47 -6.26 -10.20 2.91
C ALA A 47 -5.61 -8.94 3.51
N PHE A 48 -5.98 -7.75 3.02
CA PHE A 48 -5.51 -6.47 3.58
C PHE A 48 -6.04 -6.23 4.99
N ASP A 49 -7.29 -6.57 5.29
CA ASP A 49 -7.83 -6.50 6.65
C ASP A 49 -7.02 -7.33 7.64
N ASN A 50 -6.65 -8.54 7.23
CA ASN A 50 -5.88 -9.46 8.07
C ASN A 50 -4.42 -9.01 8.26
N LYS A 51 -3.80 -8.41 7.24
CA LYS A 51 -2.37 -8.05 7.27
C LYS A 51 -2.09 -6.61 7.70
N TRP A 52 -2.96 -5.68 7.32
CA TRP A 52 -2.79 -4.24 7.59
C TRP A 52 -3.69 -3.76 8.74
N GLY A 53 -4.64 -4.58 9.20
CA GLY A 53 -5.52 -4.25 10.32
C GLY A 53 -6.28 -2.94 10.08
N GLY A 54 -6.24 -2.02 11.05
CA GLY A 54 -6.88 -0.71 10.97
C GLY A 54 -6.37 0.20 9.83
N PHE A 55 -5.31 -0.21 9.12
CA PHE A 55 -4.76 0.51 7.97
C PHE A 55 -5.22 -0.05 6.62
N SER A 56 -6.06 -1.08 6.61
CA SER A 56 -6.58 -1.65 5.36
C SER A 56 -7.40 -0.62 4.58
N PRO A 57 -7.17 -0.47 3.26
CA PRO A 57 -7.93 0.45 2.44
C PRO A 57 -9.41 0.04 2.36
N PRO A 58 -10.35 1.01 2.27
CA PRO A 58 -11.73 0.74 1.96
C PRO A 58 -11.89 0.02 0.61
N LEU A 59 -12.90 -0.83 0.49
CA LEU A 59 -13.16 -1.57 -0.75
C LEU A 59 -13.33 -0.65 -1.98
N PRO A 60 -14.00 0.52 -1.90
CA PRO A 60 -14.05 1.47 -3.02
C PRO A 60 -12.67 1.96 -3.49
N THR A 61 -11.73 2.16 -2.54
CA THR A 61 -10.35 2.56 -2.84
C THR A 61 -9.59 1.46 -3.59
N ILE A 62 -9.82 0.20 -3.23
CA ILE A 62 -9.26 -0.96 -3.95
C ILE A 62 -9.79 -0.98 -5.39
N TYR A 63 -11.11 -0.86 -5.60
CA TYR A 63 -11.70 -0.82 -6.95
C TYR A 63 -11.18 0.35 -7.79
N SER A 64 -11.10 1.55 -7.19
CA SER A 64 -10.55 2.73 -7.87
C SER A 64 -9.10 2.51 -8.29
N THR A 65 -8.28 1.93 -7.41
CA THR A 65 -6.87 1.62 -7.71
C THR A 65 -6.74 0.58 -8.81
N ILE A 66 -7.53 -0.50 -8.77
CA ILE A 66 -7.59 -1.49 -9.85
C ILE A 66 -7.94 -0.82 -11.18
N ASN A 67 -8.95 0.06 -11.21
CA ASN A 67 -9.33 0.75 -12.46
C ASN A 67 -8.19 1.64 -13.00
N ARG A 68 -7.47 2.36 -12.14
CA ARG A 68 -6.29 3.14 -12.57
C ARG A 68 -5.18 2.24 -13.14
N MET A 69 -4.88 1.13 -12.47
CA MET A 69 -3.87 0.17 -12.91
C MET A 69 -4.24 -0.53 -14.22
N LYS A 70 -5.53 -0.80 -14.44
CA LYS A 70 -6.04 -1.28 -15.73
C LYS A 70 -5.84 -0.26 -16.84
N SER A 71 -6.17 1.01 -16.60
CA SER A 71 -5.94 2.08 -17.57
C SER A 71 -4.46 2.24 -17.91
N ALA A 72 -3.58 2.00 -16.94
CA ALA A 72 -2.12 1.98 -17.13
C ALA A 72 -1.59 0.68 -17.78
N LYS A 73 -2.45 -0.29 -18.09
CA LYS A 73 -2.10 -1.60 -18.67
C LYS A 73 -1.12 -2.41 -17.80
N LEU A 74 -1.20 -2.27 -16.48
CA LEU A 74 -0.41 -3.06 -15.53
C LEU A 74 -1.12 -4.38 -15.18
N ILE A 75 -2.45 -4.35 -15.18
CA ILE A 75 -3.31 -5.48 -14.87
C ILE A 75 -4.49 -5.51 -15.85
N GLU A 76 -5.16 -6.65 -15.94
CA GLU A 76 -6.47 -6.79 -16.56
C GLU A 76 -7.47 -7.45 -15.59
N THR A 77 -8.74 -7.47 -16.00
CA THR A 77 -9.77 -8.22 -15.25
C THR A 77 -10.48 -9.19 -16.16
N THR A 78 -10.46 -10.46 -15.80
CA THR A 78 -11.22 -11.51 -16.46
C THR A 78 -12.46 -11.86 -15.64
N SER A 79 -13.53 -12.29 -16.30
CA SER A 79 -14.77 -12.72 -15.62
C SER A 79 -14.72 -14.22 -15.40
N GLU A 80 -15.02 -14.66 -14.19
CA GLU A 80 -15.08 -16.07 -13.82
C GLU A 80 -16.42 -16.34 -13.11
N VAL A 81 -17.07 -17.46 -13.43
CA VAL A 81 -18.33 -17.85 -12.77
C VAL A 81 -18.01 -18.80 -11.62
N ILE A 82 -18.28 -18.37 -10.39
CA ILE A 82 -18.07 -19.14 -9.17
C ILE A 82 -19.37 -19.16 -8.38
N ASN A 83 -19.90 -20.35 -8.07
CA ASN A 83 -21.15 -20.52 -7.33
C ASN A 83 -22.31 -19.68 -7.91
N SER A 84 -22.47 -19.73 -9.24
CA SER A 84 -23.48 -18.95 -9.99
C SER A 84 -23.36 -17.43 -9.88
N ARG A 85 -22.21 -16.91 -9.42
CA ARG A 85 -21.90 -15.47 -9.39
C ARG A 85 -20.73 -15.17 -10.31
N VAL A 86 -20.87 -14.12 -11.12
CA VAL A 86 -19.76 -13.59 -11.91
C VAL A 86 -18.84 -12.80 -10.99
N GLN A 87 -17.58 -13.21 -10.90
CA GLN A 87 -16.53 -12.51 -10.17
C GLN A 87 -15.46 -12.01 -11.13
N LYS A 88 -14.94 -10.81 -10.89
CA LYS A 88 -13.86 -10.22 -11.68
C LYS A 88 -12.52 -10.61 -11.06
N LYS A 89 -11.82 -11.54 -11.71
CA LYS A 89 -10.46 -11.93 -11.36
C LYS A 89 -9.49 -10.87 -11.87
N VAL A 90 -8.52 -10.48 -11.05
CA VAL A 90 -7.43 -9.59 -11.44
C VAL A 90 -6.25 -10.43 -11.92
N VAL A 91 -5.68 -10.06 -13.07
CA VAL A 91 -4.54 -10.73 -13.68
C VAL A 91 -3.46 -9.69 -13.96
N ILE A 92 -2.21 -9.99 -13.60
CA ILE A 92 -1.07 -9.13 -13.90
C ILE A 92 -0.65 -9.28 -15.36
N LEU A 93 -0.26 -8.18 -16.00
CA LEU A 93 0.29 -8.15 -17.36
C LEU A 93 1.82 -8.01 -17.31
N ASP A 94 2.51 -8.17 -18.43
CA ASP A 94 3.97 -8.04 -18.51
C ASP A 94 4.47 -6.69 -17.96
N LYS A 95 3.81 -5.59 -18.33
CA LYS A 95 4.11 -4.25 -17.76
C LYS A 95 3.87 -4.16 -16.26
N GLY A 96 2.93 -4.94 -15.74
CA GLY A 96 2.69 -5.04 -14.31
C GLY A 96 3.83 -5.74 -13.58
N TRP A 97 4.43 -6.77 -14.19
CA TRP A 97 5.64 -7.42 -13.67
C TRP A 97 6.82 -6.44 -13.66
N GLU A 98 7.08 -5.75 -14.77
CA GLU A 98 8.14 -4.73 -14.84
C GLU A 98 7.95 -3.64 -13.78
N ALA A 99 6.73 -3.13 -13.64
CA ALA A 99 6.41 -2.12 -12.63
C ALA A 99 6.61 -2.65 -11.20
N LEU A 100 6.21 -3.90 -10.94
CA LEU A 100 6.37 -4.53 -9.64
C LEU A 100 7.86 -4.65 -9.25
N GLU A 101 8.71 -5.10 -10.17
CA GLU A 101 10.17 -5.21 -9.95
C GLU A 101 10.80 -3.84 -9.65
N LEU A 102 10.43 -2.81 -10.41
CA LEU A 102 10.91 -1.45 -10.19
C LEU A 102 10.47 -0.90 -8.83
N MET A 103 9.18 -1.04 -8.49
CA MET A 103 8.63 -0.62 -7.19
C MET A 103 9.31 -1.34 -6.03
N GLN A 104 9.58 -2.64 -6.15
CA GLN A 104 10.32 -3.41 -5.15
C GLN A 104 11.73 -2.85 -4.95
N LYS A 105 12.46 -2.61 -6.04
CA LYS A 105 13.81 -2.06 -5.98
C LYS A 105 13.83 -0.66 -5.36
N GLU A 106 12.89 0.20 -5.73
CA GLU A 106 12.77 1.55 -5.16
C GLU A 106 12.47 1.51 -3.66
N LEU A 107 11.55 0.64 -3.24
CA LEU A 107 11.24 0.48 -1.81
C LEU A 107 12.44 -0.05 -1.03
N GLN A 108 13.17 -1.03 -1.57
CA GLN A 108 14.40 -1.53 -0.95
C GLN A 108 15.47 -0.45 -0.82
N ASN A 109 15.70 0.33 -1.88
CA ASN A 109 16.64 1.46 -1.83
C ASN A 109 16.22 2.49 -0.79
N PHE A 110 14.93 2.83 -0.73
CA PHE A 110 14.39 3.74 0.28
C PHE A 110 14.61 3.23 1.71
N LEU A 111 14.32 1.94 1.96
CA LEU A 111 14.54 1.33 3.27
C LEU A 111 16.02 1.28 3.66
N SER A 112 16.92 1.05 2.70
CA SER A 112 18.37 0.96 2.95
C SER A 112 18.98 2.26 3.49
N VAL A 113 18.37 3.42 3.16
CA VAL A 113 18.80 4.72 3.69
C VAL A 113 18.63 4.76 5.21
N PHE A 114 17.55 4.19 5.74
CA PHE A 114 17.31 4.15 7.18
C PHE A 114 18.25 3.17 7.87
N GLU A 115 18.59 2.05 7.22
CA GLU A 115 19.55 1.08 7.75
C GLU A 115 20.97 1.65 7.85
N TYR A 116 21.38 2.47 6.87
CA TYR A 116 22.64 3.22 6.92
C TYR A 116 22.68 4.17 8.12
N HIS A 117 21.59 4.92 8.34
CA HIS A 117 21.49 5.83 9.47
C HIS A 117 21.42 5.10 10.82
N GLU A 118 20.84 3.91 10.92
CA GLU A 118 20.81 3.14 12.17
C GLU A 118 22.17 2.56 12.58
N LYS A 119 23.02 2.20 11.61
CA LYS A 119 24.35 1.60 11.86
C LYS A 119 25.45 2.65 12.07
N ASP A 120 25.43 3.75 11.30
CA ASP A 120 26.54 4.71 11.28
C ASP A 120 26.26 6.02 12.04
N LEU A 121 24.99 6.38 12.25
CA LEU A 121 24.60 7.56 13.01
C LEU A 121 23.86 7.08 14.25
N LYS A 122 24.50 7.13 15.42
CA LYS A 122 23.80 6.96 16.72
C LYS A 122 22.60 7.90 16.73
N ILE A 123 21.41 7.41 16.39
CA ILE A 123 20.21 8.23 16.24
C ILE A 123 20.10 9.03 17.53
N PRO A 124 20.16 10.37 17.49
CA PRO A 124 19.97 11.16 18.68
C PRO A 124 18.55 10.87 19.16
N ARG A 125 18.40 10.01 20.16
CA ARG A 125 17.13 9.86 20.86
C ARG A 125 16.81 11.26 21.34
N ARG A 126 15.69 11.82 20.88
CA ARG A 126 15.21 13.15 21.29
C ARG A 126 15.35 13.20 22.81
N LYS A 127 16.25 14.03 23.33
CA LYS A 127 16.38 14.23 24.78
C LYS A 127 14.99 14.64 25.23
N LYS A 128 14.35 13.82 26.06
CA LYS A 128 13.13 14.22 26.74
C LYS A 128 13.55 15.47 27.50
N ASN A 129 13.01 16.64 27.13
CA ASN A 129 13.16 17.81 27.97
C ASN A 129 12.42 17.47 29.26
N GLU A 130 13.17 17.05 30.28
CA GLU A 130 12.73 17.07 31.67
C GLU A 130 12.50 18.54 31.98
N LYS A 131 11.25 19.00 31.79
CA LYS A 131 10.81 20.26 32.35
C LYS A 131 10.60 20.00 33.84
N ASN A 132 11.53 20.51 34.65
CA ASN A 132 11.26 20.94 36.02
C ASN A 132 10.20 22.04 36.01
#